data_AF-A0A224VF95-F1
#
_entry.id   AF-A0A224VF95-F1
#
_cell.length_a   1.000
_cell.length_b   1.000
_cell.length_c   1.000
_cell.angle_alpha   90.00
_cell.angle_beta   90.00
_cell.angle_gamma   90.00
#
_symmetry.space_group_name_H-M   'P 1'
#
loop_
_entity.id
_entity.type
_entity.pdbx_description
1 polymer ?
#
loop_
_entity_poly.entity_id
_entity_poly.type
_entity_poly.pdbx_seq_one_letter_code
_entity_poly.pdbx_strand_id
1 'polypeptide(L)' 'MKNQLTNGGYLFLFFTGTEDSPAAEQLYFALSKDGLHWTDLNNQQPVLTSTIGEQGVRRKRPAAGLKI' A
#
# COMPACT_ATOMS: atom_id res chain seq x y z
N MET A 1 10.88 -36.14 13.57
CA MET A 1 11.25 -34.70 13.55
C MET A 1 9.99 -33.91 13.27
N LYS A 2 9.56 -33.03 14.18
CA LYS A 2 8.36 -32.20 13.95
C LYS A 2 8.78 -31.06 13.03
N ASN A 3 8.29 -31.05 11.79
CA ASN A 3 8.44 -29.91 10.90
C ASN A 3 7.56 -28.80 11.47
N GLN A 4 8.16 -27.90 12.26
CA GLN A 4 7.45 -26.71 12.70
C GLN A 4 7.18 -25.88 11.44
N LEU A 5 5.93 -25.86 10.97
CA LEU A 5 5.47 -24.83 10.07
C LEU A 5 5.77 -23.51 10.79
N THR A 6 6.81 -22.81 10.34
CA THR A 6 7.17 -21.49 10.84
C THR A 6 5.89 -20.65 10.82
N ASN A 7 5.45 -20.15 11.98
CA ASN A 7 4.28 -19.28 12.11
C ASN A 7 4.16 -18.35 10.89
N GLY A 8 3.25 -18.68 9.98
CA GLY A 8 3.00 -17.87 8.80
C GLY A 8 2.49 -16.48 9.21
N GLY A 9 2.50 -15.56 8.27
CA GLY A 9 1.95 -14.22 8.46
C GLY A 9 1.31 -13.71 7.18
N TYR A 10 0.58 -12.62 7.31
CA TYR A 10 -0.05 -11.92 6.20
C TYR A 10 0.78 -10.69 5.86
N LEU A 11 1.01 -10.49 4.57
CA LEU A 11 1.51 -9.23 4.01
C LEU A 11 0.32 -8.48 3.44
N PHE A 12 0.13 -7.23 3.88
CA PHE A 12 -0.89 -6.35 3.33
C PHE A 12 -0.26 -5.22 2.57
N LEU A 13 -0.72 -5.05 1.33
CA LEU A 13 -0.33 -4.01 0.41
C LEU A 13 -1.48 -3.01 0.37
N PHE A 14 -1.20 -1.75 0.69
CA PHE A 14 -2.24 -0.72 0.81
C PHE A 14 -1.75 0.65 0.31
N PHE A 15 -2.72 1.54 0.12
CA PHE A 15 -2.52 2.95 -0.23
C PHE A 15 -3.02 3.81 0.94
N THR A 16 -2.52 5.04 1.07
CA THR A 16 -2.87 5.97 2.16
C THR A 16 -3.67 7.16 1.65
N GLY A 17 -4.33 7.92 2.54
CA GLY A 17 -4.97 9.21 2.20
C GLY A 17 -6.20 9.16 1.28
N THR A 18 -6.66 10.34 0.85
CA THR A 18 -7.70 10.52 -0.19
C THR A 18 -7.06 10.69 -1.57
N GLU A 19 -7.76 10.37 -2.65
CA GLU A 19 -7.26 10.37 -4.06
C GLU A 19 -6.84 11.77 -4.59
N ASP A 20 -6.71 12.76 -3.72
CA ASP A 20 -6.45 14.15 -4.06
C ASP A 20 -4.95 14.48 -4.16
N SER A 21 -4.06 13.55 -3.79
CA SER A 21 -2.60 13.71 -3.83
C SER A 21 -1.88 12.50 -4.41
N PRO A 22 -0.87 12.66 -5.29
CA PRO A 22 -0.03 11.55 -5.74
C PRO A 22 0.63 10.80 -4.58
N ALA A 23 0.94 11.47 -3.47
CA ALA A 23 1.49 10.82 -2.28
C ALA A 23 0.52 9.79 -1.65
N ALA A 24 -0.79 9.96 -1.86
CA ALA A 24 -1.86 9.05 -1.42
C ALA A 24 -2.06 7.84 -2.38
N GLU A 25 -1.26 7.77 -3.44
CA GLU A 25 -1.33 6.73 -4.46
C GLU A 25 -0.06 5.87 -4.49
N GLN A 26 0.79 6.01 -3.49
CA GLN A 26 2.00 5.23 -3.31
C GLN A 26 1.72 3.93 -2.55
N LEU A 27 2.55 2.93 -2.75
CA LEU A 27 2.35 1.60 -2.18
C LEU A 27 3.06 1.44 -0.84
N TYR A 28 2.33 0.97 0.17
CA TYR A 28 2.81 0.73 1.54
C TYR A 28 2.58 -0.71 1.94
N PHE A 29 3.41 -1.23 2.85
CA PHE A 29 3.34 -2.60 3.35
C PHE A 29 3.14 -2.65 4.86
N ALA A 30 2.33 -3.61 5.31
CA ALA A 30 2.21 -3.99 6.71
C ALA A 30 2.26 -5.51 6.86
N LEU A 31 2.76 -5.98 8.00
CA LEU A 31 2.73 -7.40 8.37
C LEU A 31 1.75 -7.64 9.50
N SER A 32 1.14 -8.82 9.47
CA SER A 32 0.34 -9.34 10.56
C SER A 32 0.64 -10.81 10.78
N LYS A 33 0.60 -11.25 12.04
CA LYS A 33 0.65 -12.68 12.39
C LYS A 33 -0.73 -13.32 12.43
N ASP A 34 -1.79 -12.53 12.62
CA ASP A 34 -3.16 -13.00 12.87
C ASP A 34 -4.19 -12.48 11.86
N GLY A 35 -3.80 -11.54 10.99
CA GLY A 35 -4.67 -10.87 10.01
C GLY A 35 -5.55 -9.76 10.60
N LEU A 36 -5.47 -9.51 11.92
CA LEU A 36 -6.29 -8.53 12.64
C LEU A 36 -5.46 -7.33 13.11
N HIS A 37 -4.24 -7.59 13.57
CA HIS A 37 -3.32 -6.56 14.05
C HIS A 37 -2.16 -6.39 13.08
N TRP A 38 -1.96 -5.16 12.62
CA TRP A 38 -1.01 -4.84 11.57
C TRP A 38 0.12 -3.97 12.11
N THR A 39 1.35 -4.24 11.66
CA THR A 39 2.53 -3.41 11.91
C THR A 39 3.07 -2.92 10.59
N ASP A 40 3.14 -1.60 10.44
CA ASP A 40 3.68 -0.95 9.25
C ASP A 40 5.16 -1.29 9.06
N LEU A 41 5.55 -1.44 7.80
CA LEU A 41 6.94 -1.63 7.40
C LEU A 41 7.57 -0.34 6.88
N ASN A 42 8.88 -0.41 6.61
CA ASN A 42 9.65 0.67 5.97
C ASN A 42 9.48 2.03 6.64
N ASN A 43 9.34 2.05 7.97
CA ASN A 43 9.16 3.27 8.76
C ASN A 43 8.00 4.15 8.24
N GLN A 44 6.92 3.53 7.78
CA GLN A 44 5.76 4.20 7.19
C GLN A 44 6.10 5.03 5.93
N GLN A 45 7.22 4.73 5.26
CA GLN A 45 7.59 5.31 3.97
C GLN A 45 7.09 4.42 2.83
N PRO A 46 6.72 5.01 1.68
CA PRO A 46 6.28 4.24 0.52
C PRO A 46 7.40 3.33 0.03
N VAL A 47 7.04 2.10 -0.32
CA VAL A 47 7.98 1.07 -0.80
C VAL A 47 8.19 1.18 -2.30
N LEU A 48 7.17 1.63 -3.02
CA LEU A 48 7.24 1.90 -4.44
C LEU A 48 6.66 3.27 -4.72
N THR A 49 7.42 4.08 -5.46
CA THR A 49 6.97 5.37 -5.96
C THR A 49 7.07 5.48 -7.47
N SER A 50 6.21 6.31 -8.07
CA SER A 50 6.23 6.60 -9.51
C SER A 50 6.71 8.02 -9.79
N THR A 51 7.55 8.17 -10.81
CA THR A 51 8.03 9.46 -11.33
C THR A 51 7.47 9.80 -12.71
N ILE A 52 6.54 8.97 -13.21
CA ILE A 52 6.01 9.05 -14.58
C ILE A 52 4.48 9.29 -14.52
N GLY A 53 3.95 10.05 -15.48
CA GLY A 53 2.51 10.35 -15.57
C GLY A 53 2.03 11.23 -14.41
N GLU A 54 0.94 10.84 -13.75
CA GLU A 54 0.40 11.54 -12.57
C GLU A 54 1.17 11.22 -11.27
N GLN A 55 2.28 10.46 -11.37
CA GLN A 55 3.18 10.13 -10.26
C GLN A 55 2.58 9.23 -9.16
N GLY A 56 1.32 8.80 -9.30
CA GLY A 56 0.73 7.71 -8.51
C GLY A 56 1.11 6.32 -9.02
N VAL A 57 1.14 5.32 -8.14
CA VAL A 57 1.32 3.89 -8.51
C VAL A 57 -0.03 3.25 -8.86
N ARG A 58 -1.14 3.87 -8.48
CA ARG A 58 -2.50 3.51 -8.89
C ARG A 58 -3.17 4.63 -9.69
N ARG A 59 -4.26 4.29 -10.36
CA ARG A 59 -5.10 5.25 -11.08
C ARG A 59 -5.66 6.30 -10.12
N LYS A 60 -5.46 7.57 -10.47
CA LYS A 60 -6.22 8.69 -9.94
C LYS A 60 -7.63 8.72 -10.49
N ARG A 61 -8.61 8.94 -9.63
CA ARG A 61 -9.95 9.29 -10.09
C ARG A 61 -9.89 10.72 -10.61
N PRO A 62 -10.32 10.99 -11.85
CA PRO A 62 -10.43 12.37 -12.31
C PRO A 62 -11.33 13.13 -11.34
N ALA A 63 -10.92 14.35 -10.94
CA ALA A 63 -11.81 15.24 -10.22
C ALA A 63 -13.13 15.34 -11.03
N ALA A 64 -14.26 15.13 -10.35
CA ALA A 64 -15.56 15.14 -10.99
C ALA A 64 -15.73 16.46 -11.76
N GLY A 65 -15.61 16.40 -13.10
CA GLY A 65 -15.54 17.59 -13.94
C GLY A 65 -14.76 17.42 -15.25
N LEU A 66 -13.83 16.46 -15.33
CA LEU A 66 -13.16 16.17 -16.60
C LEU A 66 -14.06 15.28 -17.48
N LYS A 67 -14.87 15.92 -18.34
CA LYS A 67 -15.51 15.25 -19.47
C LYS A 67 -14.45 15.04 -20.55
N ILE A 68 -14.19 13.78 -20.89
CA ILE A 68 -13.66 13.40 -22.21
C ILE A 68 -14.80 13.40 -23.23
#